data_AF-A0A3C0VJ25-F1
#
_entry.id   AF-A0A3C0VJ25-F1
#
_cell.length_a   1.000
_cell.length_b   1.000
_cell.length_c   1.000
_cell.angle_alpha   90.00
_cell.angle_beta   90.00
_cell.angle_gamma   90.00
#
_symmetry.space_group_name_H-M   'P 1'
#
loop_
_entity.id
_entity.type
_entity.pdbx_description
1 polymer ?
#
loop_
_entity_poly.entity_id
_entity_poly.type
_entity_poly.pdbx_seq_one_letter_code
_entity_poly.pdbx_strand_id
1 'polypeptide(L)'
;MTRREVVRAALEFRRPPYVPWSFRFTQNAREKLAAHLGAGELEPFLENHFVELGSDIGFFEPLGGNRYRDVFGVVWDRSIDKDIGNVQGQVLPEPTLRGYS
;
A
#
# COMPACT_ATOMS: atom_id res chain seq x y z
N MET A 1 24.92 3.79 -12.44
CA MET A 1 23.77 4.60 -11.97
C MET A 1 23.17 3.88 -10.78
N THR A 2 23.03 4.53 -9.63
CA THR A 2 22.39 3.94 -8.43
C THR A 2 20.87 3.85 -8.59
N ARG A 3 20.17 2.99 -7.83
CA ARG A 3 18.68 2.94 -7.84
C ARG A 3 18.06 4.33 -7.62
N ARG A 4 18.65 5.12 -6.72
CA ARG A 4 18.25 6.52 -6.46
C ARG A 4 18.42 7.41 -7.69
N GLU A 5 19.53 7.28 -8.42
CA GLU A 5 19.77 8.05 -9.65
C GLU A 5 18.80 7.65 -10.78
N VAL A 6 18.42 6.37 -10.87
CA VAL A 6 17.41 5.89 -11.85
C VAL A 6 16.04 6.53 -11.57
N VAL A 7 15.58 6.50 -10.31
CA VAL A 7 14.33 7.17 -9.91
C VAL A 7 14.39 8.67 -10.19
N ARG A 8 15.50 9.32 -9.82
CA ARG A 8 15.69 10.76 -10.07
C ARG A 8 15.60 11.10 -11.55
N ALA A 9 16.21 10.30 -12.43
CA ALA A 9 16.12 10.53 -13.87
C ALA A 9 14.66 10.50 -14.37
N ALA A 10 13.86 9.54 -13.89
CA ALA A 10 12.44 9.47 -14.23
C ALA A 10 11.65 10.69 -13.72
N LEU A 11 11.87 11.11 -12.47
CA LEU A 11 11.20 12.29 -11.89
C LEU A 11 11.60 13.62 -12.55
N GLU A 12 12.80 13.69 -13.11
CA GLU A 12 13.30 14.83 -13.88
C GLU A 12 12.93 14.75 -15.38
N PHE A 13 12.04 13.83 -15.76
CA PHE A 13 11.62 13.61 -17.16
C PHE A 13 12.77 13.32 -18.13
N ARG A 14 13.87 12.74 -17.63
CA ARG A 14 14.98 12.23 -18.44
C ARG A 14 14.77 10.74 -18.72
N ARG A 15 15.35 10.21 -19.79
CA ARG A 15 15.27 8.77 -20.11
C ARG A 15 16.13 7.96 -19.14
N PRO A 16 15.56 7.14 -18.24
CA PRO A 16 16.34 6.25 -17.38
C PRO A 16 16.83 5.02 -18.19
N PRO A 17 17.80 4.25 -17.67
CA PRO A 17 18.25 3.00 -18.31
C PRO A 17 17.14 1.93 -18.33
N TYR A 18 16.19 1.98 -17.41
CA TYR A 18 15.00 1.13 -17.34
C TYR A 18 13.90 1.86 -16.53
N VAL A 19 12.67 1.37 -16.59
CA VAL A 19 11.55 1.92 -15.80
C VAL A 19 11.74 1.52 -14.33
N PRO A 20 11.94 2.46 -13.37
CA PRO A 20 12.04 2.10 -11.96
C PRO A 20 10.71 1.53 -11.45
N TRP A 21 10.77 0.62 -10.48
CA TRP A 21 9.59 0.00 -9.88
C TRP A 21 9.64 0.01 -8.35
N SER A 22 8.45 0.01 -7.76
CA SER A 22 8.23 -0.26 -6.35
C SER A 22 6.81 -0.80 -6.22
N PHE A 23 6.66 -2.00 -5.67
CA PHE A 23 5.35 -2.62 -5.50
C PHE A 23 5.32 -3.52 -4.28
N ARG A 24 4.10 -3.77 -3.81
CA ARG A 24 3.79 -4.69 -2.71
C ARG A 24 2.89 -5.81 -3.21
N PHE A 25 2.71 -6.80 -2.34
CA PHE A 25 1.78 -7.91 -2.55
C PHE A 25 0.68 -7.85 -1.51
N THR A 26 -0.49 -8.39 -1.86
CA THR A 26 -1.42 -8.85 -0.84
C THR A 26 -0.76 -9.94 0.01
N GLN A 27 -1.19 -10.12 1.25
CA GLN A 27 -0.65 -11.10 2.20
C GLN A 27 -0.52 -12.49 1.56
N ASN A 28 -1.61 -12.98 0.94
CA ASN A 28 -1.63 -14.30 0.29
C ASN A 28 -0.61 -14.41 -0.87
N ALA A 29 -0.45 -13.35 -1.66
CA ALA A 29 0.49 -13.36 -2.78
C ALA A 29 1.94 -13.30 -2.28
N ARG A 30 2.19 -12.52 -1.22
CA ARG A 30 3.49 -12.45 -0.52
C ARG A 30 3.88 -13.83 0.00
N GLU A 31 2.98 -14.47 0.74
CA GLU A 31 3.20 -15.79 1.34
C GLU A 31 3.48 -16.86 0.29
N LYS A 32 2.71 -16.86 -0.81
CA LYS A 32 2.91 -17.80 -1.91
C LYS A 32 4.30 -17.64 -2.55
N LEU A 33 4.74 -16.40 -2.79
CA LEU A 33 6.05 -16.14 -3.38
C LEU A 33 7.18 -16.49 -2.40
N ALA A 34 7.04 -16.14 -1.13
CA ALA A 34 7.99 -16.48 -0.07
C ALA A 34 8.19 -18.00 0.05
N ALA A 35 7.09 -18.75 0.04
CA ALA A 35 7.12 -20.21 0.06
C ALA A 35 7.80 -20.80 -1.18
N HIS A 36 7.54 -20.24 -2.37
CA HIS A 36 8.17 -20.70 -3.62
C HIS A 36 9.68 -20.46 -3.63
N LEU A 37 10.13 -19.30 -3.14
CA LEU A 37 11.54 -18.94 -3.09
C LEU A 37 12.29 -19.55 -1.90
N GLY A 38 11.58 -20.17 -0.95
CA GLY A 38 12.16 -20.67 0.30
C GLY A 38 12.79 -19.55 1.14
N ALA A 39 12.26 -18.32 1.02
CA ALA A 39 12.84 -17.13 1.62
C ALA A 39 11.84 -16.44 2.56
N GLY A 40 12.29 -16.09 3.77
CA GLY A 40 11.47 -15.32 4.71
C GLY A 40 11.33 -13.85 4.30
N GLU A 41 12.35 -13.30 3.63
CA GLU A 41 12.38 -11.92 3.15
C GLU A 41 12.39 -11.87 1.62
N LEU A 42 11.44 -11.13 1.06
CA LEU A 42 11.30 -10.97 -0.40
C LEU A 42 12.11 -9.80 -0.95
N GLU A 43 12.42 -8.80 -0.13
CA GLU A 43 13.04 -7.54 -0.58
C GLU A 43 14.32 -7.73 -1.43
N PRO A 44 15.22 -8.68 -1.10
CA PRO A 44 16.40 -8.96 -1.92
C PRO A 44 16.06 -9.43 -3.35
N PHE A 45 14.89 -10.03 -3.57
CA PHE A 45 14.43 -10.52 -4.87
C PHE A 45 13.62 -9.47 -5.64
N LEU A 46 12.85 -8.65 -4.93
CA LEU A 46 11.99 -7.64 -5.54
C LEU A 46 12.77 -6.43 -6.04
N GLU A 47 13.89 -6.13 -5.38
CA GLU A 47 14.77 -5.01 -5.75
C GLU A 47 14.01 -3.68 -5.92
N ASN A 48 13.06 -3.39 -5.02
CA ASN A 48 12.30 -2.14 -5.05
C ASN A 48 13.22 -0.91 -4.98
N HIS A 49 12.78 0.17 -5.61
CA HIS A 49 13.55 1.41 -5.72
C HIS A 49 13.33 2.39 -4.56
N PHE A 50 12.24 2.22 -3.80
CA PHE A 50 11.95 3.01 -2.62
C PHE A 50 12.14 2.19 -1.36
N VAL A 51 12.61 2.86 -0.31
CA VAL A 51 12.53 2.36 1.07
C VAL A 51 11.23 2.89 1.66
N GLU A 52 10.40 2.00 2.17
CA GLU A 52 9.20 2.38 2.90
C GLU A 52 9.52 2.57 4.39
N LEU A 53 9.04 3.67 4.97
CA LEU A 53 9.23 4.00 6.38
C LEU A 53 7.87 4.32 7.01
N GLY A 54 7.60 3.78 8.19
CA GLY A 54 6.36 4.02 8.94
C GLY A 54 5.26 2.99 8.65
N SER A 55 4.00 3.35 8.96
CA SER A 55 2.83 2.53 8.65
C SER A 55 2.24 2.96 7.31
N ASP A 56 2.52 2.19 6.28
CA ASP A 56 2.13 2.41 4.89
C ASP A 56 0.61 2.49 4.68
N ILE A 57 -0.16 1.67 5.40
CA ILE A 57 -1.63 1.63 5.37
C ILE A 57 -2.29 2.47 6.46
N GLY A 58 -1.49 3.21 7.24
CA GLY A 58 -1.98 4.05 8.33
C GLY A 58 -2.37 3.26 9.58
N PHE A 59 -3.27 3.83 10.38
CA PHE A 59 -3.73 3.26 11.64
C PHE A 59 -5.23 3.03 11.61
N PHE A 60 -5.68 1.96 12.27
CA PHE A 60 -7.07 1.57 12.29
C PHE A 60 -7.58 1.40 13.72
N GLU A 61 -8.74 1.99 14.01
CA GLU A 61 -9.50 1.77 15.23
C GLU A 61 -10.38 0.51 15.06
N PRO A 62 -10.25 -0.52 15.92
CA PRO A 62 -11.11 -1.69 15.84
C PRO A 62 -12.53 -1.36 16.35
N LEU A 63 -13.54 -1.61 15.52
CA LEU A 63 -14.96 -1.42 15.86
C LEU A 63 -15.68 -2.72 16.24
N GLY A 64 -14.97 -3.85 16.19
CA GLY A 64 -15.52 -5.19 16.43
C GLY A 64 -16.28 -5.77 15.24
N GLY A 65 -16.42 -7.10 15.22
CA GLY A 65 -17.07 -7.83 14.12
C GLY A 65 -16.35 -7.68 12.78
N ASN A 66 -15.01 -7.74 12.78
CA ASN A 66 -14.14 -7.51 11.61
C ASN A 66 -14.24 -6.11 10.99
N ARG A 67 -14.79 -5.13 11.70
CA ARG A 67 -14.86 -3.74 11.23
C ARG A 67 -13.74 -2.89 11.84
N TYR A 68 -13.19 -2.04 11.00
CA TYR A 68 -12.07 -1.16 11.34
C TYR A 68 -12.32 0.23 10.78
N ARG A 69 -12.00 1.28 11.53
CA ARG A 69 -12.10 2.66 11.05
C ARG A 69 -10.71 3.23 10.81
N ASP A 70 -10.49 3.80 9.63
CA ASP A 70 -9.22 4.48 9.32
C ASP A 70 -9.18 5.92 9.83
N VAL A 71 -8.04 6.58 9.63
CA VAL A 71 -7.81 7.99 10.03
C VAL A 71 -8.70 9.00 9.31
N PHE A 72 -9.32 8.62 8.19
CA PHE A 72 -10.27 9.46 7.44
C PHE A 72 -11.72 9.21 7.85
N GLY A 73 -11.97 8.30 8.79
CA GLY A 73 -13.31 7.95 9.26
C GLY A 73 -14.01 6.89 8.41
N VAL A 74 -13.34 6.32 7.40
CA VAL A 74 -13.91 5.25 6.57
C VAL A 74 -14.00 3.97 7.39
N VAL A 75 -15.16 3.30 7.34
CA VAL A 75 -15.34 1.99 7.97
C VAL A 75 -15.06 0.91 6.94
N TRP A 76 -14.16 -0.01 7.28
CA TRP A 76 -13.73 -1.14 6.47
C TRP A 76 -14.22 -2.44 7.09
N ASP A 77 -15.01 -3.21 6.36
CA ASP A 77 -15.43 -4.58 6.71
C ASP A 77 -14.44 -5.60 6.13
N ARG A 78 -13.71 -6.26 7.02
CA ARG A 78 -12.70 -7.29 6.71
C ARG A 78 -13.22 -8.72 6.90
N SER A 79 -14.54 -8.93 6.93
CA SER A 79 -15.12 -10.27 7.03
C SER A 79 -14.85 -11.14 5.80
N ILE A 80 -14.82 -10.53 4.61
CA ILE A 80 -14.58 -11.19 3.31
C ILE A 80 -13.10 -11.07 2.91
N ASP A 81 -12.63 -9.85 2.66
CA ASP A 81 -11.22 -9.56 2.34
C ASP A 81 -10.52 -9.12 3.62
N LYS A 82 -9.70 -10.02 4.19
CA LYS A 82 -9.00 -9.75 5.46
C LYS A 82 -7.80 -8.82 5.31
N ASP A 83 -7.30 -8.66 4.09
CA ASP A 83 -6.07 -7.93 3.81
C ASP A 83 -6.38 -6.45 3.55
N ILE A 84 -7.31 -6.19 2.62
CA ILE A 84 -7.70 -4.83 2.23
C ILE A 84 -8.97 -4.40 2.98
N GLY A 85 -10.01 -5.25 2.96
CA GLY A 85 -11.35 -4.94 3.45
C GLY A 85 -12.22 -4.24 2.42
N ASN A 86 -13.53 -4.22 2.69
CA ASN A 86 -14.53 -3.58 1.85
C ASN A 86 -15.03 -2.31 2.54
N VAL A 87 -15.14 -1.21 1.81
CA VAL A 87 -15.71 0.03 2.34
C VAL A 87 -17.17 -0.18 2.69
N GLN A 88 -17.55 0.17 3.92
CA GLN A 88 -18.92 0.15 4.40
C GLN A 88 -19.48 1.58 4.43
N GLY A 89 -20.47 1.84 3.59
CA GLY A 89 -21.11 3.16 3.49
C GLY A 89 -20.24 4.19 2.77
N GLN A 90 -20.47 5.47 3.06
CA GLN A 90 -19.74 6.60 2.48
C GLN A 90 -19.46 7.60 3.58
N VAL A 91 -18.23 8.12 3.65
CA VAL A 91 -17.90 9.25 4.55
C VAL A 91 -18.48 10.54 4.00
N LEU A 92 -18.46 10.70 2.67
CA LEU A 92 -19.08 11.80 1.93
C LEU A 92 -20.04 11.21 0.89
N PRO A 93 -21.36 11.22 1.14
CA PRO A 93 -22.35 10.68 0.19
C PRO A 93 -22.50 11.56 -1.06
N GLU A 94 -22.18 12.86 -0.95
CA GLU A 94 -22.19 13.82 -2.05
C GLU A 94 -20.88 14.62 -2.03
N PRO A 95 -20.34 15.04 -3.20
CA PRO A 95 -19.12 15.82 -3.27
C PRO A 95 -19.32 17.20 -2.64
N THR A 96 -18.59 17.49 -1.55
CA THR A 96 -18.69 18.77 -0.83
C THR A 96 -17.37 19.14 -0.16
N LEU A 97 -17.07 20.45 -0.12
CA LEU A 97 -15.95 21.03 0.64
C LEU A 97 -16.41 21.72 1.93
N ARG A 98 -17.68 21.56 2.31
CA ARG A 98 -18.22 22.15 3.54
C ARG A 98 -17.42 21.66 4.76
N GLY A 99 -16.83 22.58 5.51
CA GLY A 99 -16.02 22.26 6.69
C GLY A 99 -14.53 22.03 6.40
N TYR A 100 -14.08 22.19 5.15
CA TYR A 100 -12.66 22.24 4.81
C TYR A 100 -12.11 23.65 5.07
N SER A 101 -11.24 23.80 6.07
CA SER A 101 -10.61 25.07 6.48
C SER A 101 -9.10 24.94 6.56
#